data_AF-A0A1I0VL04-F1
#
_entry.id   AF-A0A1I0VL04-F1
#
_cell.length_a   1.000
_cell.length_b   1.000
_cell.length_c   1.000
_cell.angle_alpha   90.00
_cell.angle_beta   90.00
_cell.angle_gamma   90.00
#
_symmetry.space_group_name_H-M   'P 1'
#
loop_
_entity.id
_entity.type
_entity.pdbx_description
1 polymer ?
#
loop_
_entity_poly.entity_id
_entity_poly.type
_entity_poly.pdbx_seq_one_letter_code
_entity_poly.pdbx_strand_id
1 'polypeptide(L)'
;MKQLILFLLLAVFAFSCDFDDYPEPVSGNQKWVIAGYQEGGVSSPSYISIRDSAYVYSLSSDGTFRKSIGKQSISGTYEERFEDGLRKFIFQYESANTQLIHSCSTDQEQYFLNSKGQLTGTWDACDGAKLYFDKQ
;
A
#
# COMPACT_ATOMS: atom_id res chain seq x y z
N MET A 1 7.42 -37.44 48.89
CA MET A 1 7.16 -36.11 48.31
C MET A 1 8.47 -35.37 48.03
N LYS A 2 9.26 -35.81 47.05
CA LYS A 2 10.54 -35.15 46.69
C LYS A 2 10.91 -35.27 45.19
N GLN A 3 10.20 -36.12 44.46
CA GLN A 3 10.42 -36.40 43.03
C GLN A 3 9.41 -35.71 42.09
N LEU A 4 8.40 -35.00 42.63
CA LEU A 4 7.37 -34.32 41.84
C LEU A 4 7.70 -32.85 41.51
N ILE A 5 8.72 -32.29 42.16
CA ILE A 5 9.10 -30.87 41.97
C ILE A 5 10.05 -30.71 40.77
N LEU A 6 10.75 -31.77 40.36
CA LEU A 6 11.71 -31.70 39.25
C LEU A 6 11.03 -31.64 37.87
N PHE A 7 9.80 -32.14 37.74
CA PHE A 7 9.04 -32.10 36.48
C PHE A 7 8.35 -30.76 36.22
N LEU A 8 8.12 -29.93 37.25
CA LEU A 8 7.43 -28.65 37.11
C LEU A 8 8.36 -27.52 36.60
N LEU A 9 9.68 -27.66 36.78
CA LEU A 9 10.67 -26.66 36.37
C LEU A 9 11.08 -26.76 34.89
N LEU A 10 10.78 -27.87 34.21
CA LEU A 10 11.14 -28.05 32.79
C LEU A 10 10.06 -27.53 31.82
N ALA A 11 8.85 -27.25 32.30
CA ALA A 11 7.72 -26.86 31.44
C ALA A 11 7.64 -25.35 31.14
N VAL A 12 8.46 -24.52 31.78
CA VAL A 12 8.36 -23.04 31.68
C VAL A 12 9.19 -22.45 30.53
N PHE A 13 10.11 -23.22 29.93
CA PHE A 13 10.98 -22.73 28.85
C PHE A 13 10.51 -23.05 27.42
N ALA A 14 9.35 -23.67 27.23
CA ALA A 14 8.89 -24.10 25.91
C ALA A 14 8.03 -23.06 25.15
N PHE A 15 7.84 -21.86 25.70
CA PHE A 15 7.07 -20.78 25.04
C PHE A 15 7.89 -19.48 24.96
N SER A 16 9.08 -19.52 24.38
CA SER A 16 9.55 -18.35 23.62
C SER A 16 9.15 -18.59 22.17
N CYS A 17 7.89 -18.26 21.85
CA CYS A 17 7.56 -17.99 20.46
C CYS A 17 8.36 -16.75 20.08
N ASP A 18 9.46 -16.99 19.36
CA ASP A 18 10.06 -15.99 18.50
C ASP A 18 8.96 -15.66 17.49
N PHE A 19 8.28 -14.53 17.68
CA PHE A 19 7.48 -13.97 16.61
C PHE A 19 8.50 -13.45 15.61
N ASP A 20 8.92 -14.34 14.70
CA ASP A 20 9.56 -13.91 13.49
C ASP A 20 8.66 -12.84 12.86
N ASP A 21 9.19 -11.63 12.73
CA ASP A 21 8.67 -10.52 11.92
C ASP A 21 8.74 -10.89 10.43
N TYR A 22 8.28 -12.09 10.05
CA TYR A 22 8.08 -12.42 8.65
C TYR A 22 6.94 -11.55 8.14
N PRO A 23 7.19 -10.69 7.13
CA PRO A 23 6.13 -9.86 6.57
C PRO A 23 5.00 -10.78 6.12
N GLU A 24 3.77 -10.46 6.54
CA GLU A 24 2.60 -11.22 6.12
C GLU A 24 2.64 -11.39 4.60
N PRO A 25 2.41 -12.61 4.07
CA PRO A 25 2.49 -12.86 2.64
C PRO A 25 1.54 -11.91 1.91
N VAL A 26 2.12 -11.12 1.00
CA VAL A 26 1.42 -10.11 0.22
C VAL A 26 0.22 -10.76 -0.47
N SER A 27 -0.98 -10.21 -0.23
CA SER A 27 -2.24 -10.87 -0.58
C SER A 27 -2.47 -10.96 -2.09
N GLY A 28 -1.94 -12.00 -2.73
CA GLY A 28 -2.16 -12.34 -4.14
C GLY A 28 -1.83 -11.21 -5.14
N ASN A 29 -2.05 -11.49 -6.44
CA ASN A 29 -2.00 -10.45 -7.45
C ASN A 29 -3.21 -9.52 -7.29
N GLN A 30 -3.00 -8.20 -7.34
CA GLN A 30 -4.06 -7.20 -7.17
C GLN A 30 -4.09 -6.25 -8.37
N LYS A 31 -5.28 -5.79 -8.74
CA LYS A 31 -5.47 -4.76 -9.76
C LYS A 31 -6.27 -3.62 -9.19
N TRP A 32 -5.78 -2.40 -9.38
CA TRP A 32 -6.41 -1.17 -8.90
C TRP A 32 -6.60 -0.21 -10.07
N VAL A 33 -7.82 0.29 -10.25
CA VAL A 33 -8.20 1.18 -11.36
C VAL A 33 -8.68 2.50 -10.78
N ILE A 34 -8.26 3.63 -11.36
CA ILE A 34 -8.69 4.94 -10.85
C ILE A 34 -10.21 5.06 -10.92
N ALA A 35 -10.80 5.43 -9.79
CA ALA A 35 -12.24 5.61 -9.60
C ALA A 35 -12.64 7.10 -9.56
N GLY A 36 -11.69 7.98 -9.27
CA GLY A 36 -11.90 9.41 -9.23
C GLY A 36 -10.77 10.19 -8.58
N TYR A 37 -10.98 11.50 -8.46
CA TYR A 37 -10.04 12.40 -7.82
C TYR A 37 -10.73 13.60 -7.15
N GLN A 38 -9.98 14.29 -6.30
CA GLN A 38 -10.29 15.63 -5.80
C GLN A 38 -9.11 16.55 -6.08
N GLU A 39 -9.40 17.80 -6.46
CA GLU A 39 -8.35 18.80 -6.71
C GLU A 39 -7.61 19.16 -5.41
N GLY A 40 -6.28 19.22 -5.47
CA GLY A 40 -5.44 19.69 -4.37
C GLY A 40 -5.43 21.21 -4.26
N GLY A 41 -5.04 21.73 -3.11
CA GLY A 41 -4.93 23.18 -2.87
C GLY A 41 -6.27 23.95 -2.85
N VAL A 42 -7.39 23.28 -3.06
CA VAL A 42 -8.74 23.87 -3.05
C VAL A 42 -9.42 23.59 -1.71
N SER A 43 -10.11 24.59 -1.16
CA SER A 43 -10.97 24.39 0.01
C SER A 43 -12.23 23.61 -0.38
N SER A 44 -12.46 22.46 0.26
CA SER A 44 -13.63 21.58 0.04
C SER A 44 -13.80 21.11 -1.42
N PRO A 45 -12.80 20.40 -1.99
CA PRO A 45 -12.87 19.95 -3.38
C PRO A 45 -13.97 18.90 -3.57
N SER A 46 -14.74 19.03 -4.66
CA SER A 46 -15.72 18.02 -5.03
C SER A 46 -15.05 16.76 -5.57
N TYR A 47 -15.60 15.60 -5.26
CA TYR A 47 -15.15 14.33 -5.83
C TYR A 47 -15.62 14.21 -7.28
N ILE A 48 -14.68 13.97 -8.20
CA ILE A 48 -14.94 13.77 -9.62
C ILE A 48 -14.73 12.28 -9.94
N SER A 49 -15.82 11.61 -10.31
CA SER A 49 -15.79 10.17 -10.64
C SER A 49 -15.22 9.94 -12.05
N ILE A 50 -14.43 8.89 -12.19
CA ILE A 50 -13.90 8.39 -13.45
C ILE A 50 -14.38 6.94 -13.61
N ARG A 51 -14.90 6.58 -14.79
CA ARG A 51 -15.43 5.23 -15.08
C ARG A 51 -14.62 4.45 -16.10
N ASP A 52 -14.08 5.13 -17.10
CA ASP A 52 -13.34 4.50 -18.20
C ASP A 52 -11.92 5.04 -18.26
N SER A 53 -11.04 4.47 -17.43
CA SER A 53 -9.66 4.92 -17.34
C SER A 53 -8.66 3.81 -17.64
N ALA A 54 -7.63 4.18 -18.39
CA ALA A 54 -6.42 3.37 -18.57
C ALA A 54 -5.38 3.62 -17.47
N TYR A 55 -5.74 4.29 -16.37
CA TYR A 55 -4.90 4.46 -15.20
C TYR A 55 -5.10 3.27 -14.25
N VAL A 56 -4.11 2.38 -14.24
CA VAL A 56 -4.14 1.10 -13.53
C VAL A 56 -2.84 0.86 -12.77
N TYR A 57 -2.93 0.31 -11.56
CA TYR A 57 -1.83 -0.41 -10.92
C TYR A 57 -2.11 -1.92 -10.94
N SER A 58 -1.10 -2.69 -11.34
CA SER A 58 -1.07 -4.15 -11.23
C SER A 58 0.03 -4.52 -10.24
N LEU A 59 -0.36 -5.12 -9.12
CA LEU A 59 0.51 -5.52 -8.03
C LEU A 59 0.66 -7.04 -8.09
N SER A 60 1.90 -7.51 -8.04
CA SER A 60 2.25 -8.92 -8.07
C SER A 60 2.55 -9.42 -6.66
N SER A 61 2.24 -10.69 -6.37
CA SER A 61 2.51 -11.29 -5.06
C SER A 61 3.99 -11.37 -4.68
N ASP A 62 4.92 -11.15 -5.63
CA ASP A 62 6.36 -11.10 -5.39
C ASP A 62 6.86 -9.72 -4.93
N GLY A 63 5.96 -8.76 -4.68
CA GLY A 63 6.29 -7.40 -4.26
C GLY A 63 6.66 -6.46 -5.41
N THR A 64 6.48 -6.88 -6.66
CA THR A 64 6.63 -5.98 -7.82
C THR A 64 5.31 -5.35 -8.22
N PHE A 65 5.35 -4.18 -8.86
CA PHE A 65 4.17 -3.58 -9.45
C PHE A 65 4.45 -2.97 -10.81
N ARG A 66 3.38 -2.77 -11.57
CA ARG A 66 3.36 -1.96 -12.79
C ARG A 66 2.22 -0.95 -12.73
N LYS A 67 2.56 0.33 -12.86
CA LYS A 67 1.63 1.43 -13.08
C LYS A 67 1.53 1.72 -14.56
N SER A 68 0.31 1.92 -15.07
CA SER A 68 0.06 2.30 -16.47
C SER A 68 -0.91 3.48 -16.52
N ILE A 69 -0.65 4.43 -17.42
CA ILE A 69 -1.55 5.53 -17.78
C ILE A 69 -1.63 5.58 -19.31
N GLY A 70 -2.72 5.07 -19.87
CA GLY A 70 -2.84 4.96 -21.33
C GLY A 70 -1.80 4.01 -21.91
N LYS A 71 -0.92 4.53 -22.77
CA LYS A 71 0.17 3.76 -23.40
C LYS A 71 1.49 3.80 -22.62
N GLN A 72 1.60 4.68 -21.64
CA GLN A 72 2.81 4.82 -20.82
C GLN A 72 2.71 3.90 -19.60
N SER A 73 3.85 3.36 -19.19
CA SER A 73 3.93 2.53 -18.00
C SER A 73 5.26 2.69 -17.30
N ILE A 74 5.26 2.44 -16.00
CA ILE A 74 6.44 2.40 -15.15
C ILE A 74 6.27 1.29 -14.11
N SER A 75 7.38 0.76 -13.63
CA SER A 75 7.40 -0.37 -12.70
C SER A 75 8.30 -0.08 -11.50
N GLY A 76 8.18 -0.95 -10.51
CA GLY A 76 9.11 -1.03 -9.40
C GLY A 76 8.64 -2.02 -8.36
N THR A 77 8.99 -1.77 -7.11
CA THR A 77 8.60 -2.62 -5.97
C THR A 77 7.59 -1.91 -5.08
N TYR A 78 6.80 -2.69 -4.38
CA TYR A 78 5.90 -2.15 -3.37
C TYR A 78 5.98 -2.96 -2.09
N GLU A 79 5.67 -2.29 -1.00
CA GLU A 79 5.49 -2.89 0.31
C GLU A 79 4.17 -2.44 0.91
N GLU A 80 3.60 -3.31 1.74
CA GLU A 80 2.43 -3.00 2.53
C GLU A 80 2.84 -2.87 3.99
N ARG A 81 2.37 -1.82 4.66
CA ARG A 81 2.66 -1.56 6.07
C ARG A 81 1.39 -1.24 6.82
N PHE A 82 1.31 -1.64 8.08
CA PHE A 82 0.28 -1.17 8.99
C PHE A 82 0.89 -0.12 9.93
N GLU A 83 0.52 1.14 9.75
CA GLU A 83 1.11 2.27 10.46
C GLU A 83 0.03 3.31 10.74
N ASP A 84 0.03 3.89 11.94
CA ASP A 84 -0.99 4.86 12.40
C ASP A 84 -2.44 4.34 12.31
N GLY A 85 -2.63 3.03 12.42
CA GLY A 85 -3.95 2.40 12.28
C GLY A 85 -4.44 2.28 10.83
N LEU A 86 -3.60 2.57 9.84
CA LEU A 86 -3.92 2.50 8.42
C LEU A 86 -3.05 1.45 7.71
N ARG A 87 -3.66 0.70 6.79
CA ARG A 87 -2.90 -0.11 5.83
C ARG A 87 -2.38 0.82 4.73
N LYS A 88 -1.06 1.05 4.71
CA LYS A 88 -0.33 1.87 3.75
C LYS A 88 0.31 1.00 2.67
N PHE A 89 0.38 1.51 1.47
CA PHE A 89 1.10 0.95 0.32
C PHE A 89 2.17 1.95 -0.08
N ILE A 90 3.43 1.51 -0.11
CA ILE A 90 4.56 2.34 -0.51
C ILE A 90 5.09 1.75 -1.81
N PHE A 91 5.05 2.56 -2.88
CA PHE A 91 5.50 2.20 -4.21
C PHE A 91 6.85 2.87 -4.48
N GLN A 92 7.90 2.08 -4.64
CA GLN A 92 9.23 2.55 -5.01
C GLN A 92 9.46 2.31 -6.50
N TYR A 93 9.72 3.37 -7.26
CA TYR A 93 9.91 3.29 -8.71
C TYR A 93 11.37 3.03 -9.09
N GLU A 94 11.58 2.26 -10.16
CA GLU A 94 12.93 1.98 -10.71
C GLU A 94 13.59 3.21 -11.37
N SER A 95 12.76 4.18 -11.77
CA SER A 95 13.23 5.41 -12.41
C SER A 95 12.32 6.57 -12.05
N ALA A 96 12.89 7.77 -11.94
CA ALA A 96 12.11 8.98 -11.71
C ALA A 96 11.33 9.36 -12.98
N ASN A 97 10.04 9.66 -12.83
CA ASN A 97 9.19 10.10 -13.95
C ASN A 97 8.03 10.97 -13.44
N THR A 98 8.18 12.29 -13.53
CA THR A 98 7.18 13.24 -13.01
C THR A 98 5.84 13.24 -13.76
N GLN A 99 5.75 12.62 -14.94
CA GLN A 99 4.48 12.46 -15.66
C GLN A 99 3.68 11.24 -15.17
N LEU A 100 4.38 10.26 -14.60
CA LEU A 100 3.80 9.01 -14.14
C LEU A 100 3.87 8.83 -12.63
N ILE A 101 4.47 9.76 -11.88
CA ILE A 101 4.60 9.68 -10.42
C ILE A 101 3.87 10.89 -9.84
N HIS A 102 2.78 10.61 -9.15
CA HIS A 102 1.86 11.55 -8.53
C HIS A 102 2.10 11.54 -7.01
N SER A 103 3.20 12.15 -6.59
CA SER A 103 3.51 12.38 -5.18
C SER A 103 4.35 13.65 -5.01
N CYS A 104 4.73 13.92 -3.76
CA CYS A 104 5.67 14.99 -3.42
C CYS A 104 7.14 14.62 -3.65
N SER A 105 7.41 13.37 -4.08
CA SER A 105 8.73 12.84 -4.39
C SER A 105 8.80 12.43 -5.86
N THR A 106 10.01 12.26 -6.39
CA THR A 106 10.20 11.97 -7.81
C THR A 106 10.26 10.48 -8.13
N ASP A 107 10.35 9.62 -7.13
CA ASP A 107 10.69 8.19 -7.25
C ASP A 107 9.87 7.29 -6.33
N GLN A 108 8.93 7.85 -5.56
CA GLN A 108 8.08 7.09 -4.65
C GLN A 108 6.63 7.58 -4.70
N GLU A 109 5.67 6.71 -4.38
CA GLU A 109 4.31 7.11 -4.03
C GLU A 109 3.84 6.39 -2.79
N GLN A 110 3.02 7.07 -1.98
CA GLN A 110 2.35 6.48 -0.84
C GLN A 110 0.83 6.53 -1.04
N TYR A 111 0.18 5.43 -0.72
CA TYR A 111 -1.27 5.31 -0.66
C TYR A 111 -1.67 4.68 0.68
N PHE A 112 -2.91 4.91 1.09
CA PHE A 112 -3.51 4.18 2.20
C PHE A 112 -4.88 3.64 1.81
N LEU A 113 -5.28 2.55 2.43
CA LEU A 113 -6.62 1.98 2.26
C LEU A 113 -7.61 2.75 3.13
N ASN A 114 -8.58 3.42 2.50
CA ASN A 114 -9.61 4.17 3.22
C ASN A 114 -10.75 3.25 3.71
N SER A 115 -11.71 3.82 4.45
CA SER A 115 -12.86 3.08 5.00
C SER A 115 -13.80 2.48 3.96
N LYS A 116 -13.71 2.89 2.68
CA LYS A 116 -14.45 2.32 1.56
C LYS A 116 -13.67 1.21 0.83
N GLY A 117 -12.47 0.88 1.30
CA GLY A 117 -11.61 -0.11 0.64
C GLY A 117 -10.91 0.42 -0.61
N GLN A 118 -10.79 1.75 -0.78
CA GLN A 118 -10.12 2.35 -1.93
C GLN A 118 -8.67 2.71 -1.56
N LEU A 119 -7.72 2.51 -2.49
CA LEU A 119 -6.41 3.12 -2.37
C LEU A 119 -6.54 4.62 -2.57
N THR A 120 -6.13 5.39 -1.57
CA THR A 120 -6.21 6.85 -1.55
C THR A 120 -4.81 7.44 -1.53
N GLY A 121 -4.49 8.25 -2.53
CA GLY A 121 -3.18 8.88 -2.68
C GLY A 121 -2.96 10.05 -1.72
N THR A 122 -1.70 10.42 -1.54
CA THR A 122 -1.26 11.50 -0.64
C THR A 122 -0.66 12.71 -1.37
N TRP A 123 -0.81 12.79 -2.69
CA TRP A 123 -0.26 13.87 -3.50
C TRP A 123 -0.85 15.24 -3.17
N ASP A 124 -2.05 15.26 -2.57
CA ASP A 124 -2.71 16.47 -2.05
C ASP A 124 -1.93 17.19 -0.96
N ALA A 125 -0.97 16.53 -0.31
CA ALA A 125 -0.09 17.17 0.68
C ALA A 125 0.87 18.21 0.07
N CYS A 126 1.06 18.22 -1.25
CA CYS A 126 1.90 19.16 -1.98
C CYS A 126 1.17 19.73 -3.21
N ASP A 127 -0.10 20.11 -3.01
CA ASP A 127 -0.98 20.73 -4.00
C ASP A 127 -1.32 19.86 -5.22
N GLY A 128 -1.02 18.56 -5.17
CA GLY A 128 -1.42 17.58 -6.18
C GLY A 128 -2.86 17.09 -6.02
N ALA A 129 -3.39 16.39 -7.01
CA ALA A 129 -4.74 15.81 -6.89
C ALA A 129 -4.75 14.63 -5.92
N LYS A 130 -5.79 14.55 -5.08
CA LYS A 130 -6.05 13.35 -4.28
C LYS A 130 -6.70 12.29 -5.16
N LEU A 131 -6.00 11.19 -5.40
CA LEU A 131 -6.44 10.12 -6.30
C LEU A 131 -7.08 8.97 -5.51
N TYR A 132 -8.11 8.36 -6.09
CA TYR A 132 -8.84 7.24 -5.51
C TYR A 132 -8.90 6.08 -6.49
N PHE A 133 -8.60 4.86 -6.03
CA PHE A 133 -8.61 3.65 -6.86
C PHE A 133 -9.48 2.55 -6.25
N ASP A 134 -10.26 1.89 -7.09
CA ASP A 134 -11.05 0.73 -6.73
C ASP A 134 -10.29 -0.55 -7.08
N LYS A 135 -10.41 -1.56 -6.20
CA LYS A 135 -9.89 -2.90 -6.46
C LYS A 135 -10.79 -3.60 -7.49
N GLN A 136 -10.20 -4.32 -8.44
CA GLN A 136 -10.90 -5.18 -9.40
C GLN A 136 -10.60 -6.65 -9.20
#